data_AF-A0A1H0FKM9-F1
#
_entry.id   AF-A0A1H0FKM9-F1
#
_cell.length_a   1.000
_cell.length_b   1.000
_cell.length_c   1.000
_cell.angle_alpha   90.00
_cell.angle_beta   90.00
_cell.angle_gamma   90.00
#
_symmetry.space_group_name_H-M   'P 1'
#
loop_
_entity.id
_entity.type
_entity.pdbx_description
1 polymer ?
#
loop_
_entity_poly.entity_id
_entity_poly.type
_entity_poly.pdbx_seq_one_letter_code
_entity_poly.pdbx_strand_id
1 'polypeptide(L)'
;MGNRIAYISISLTRRPPVATDSPQPDPAVRALSELLTVLDTCMTELSGARARAEKLLSERETGRAWLDIVTAESRPLVVEQISSVMAALASAGGAWRREQAHALAAEQVSINRIAAMFGVTRQRISALLRERARAAAG
;
A
#
# COMPACT_ATOMS: atom_id res chain seq x y z
N MET A 1 -19.67 -24.06 74.12
CA MET A 1 -21.04 -24.19 73.59
C MET A 1 -21.34 -22.95 72.76
N GLY A 2 -21.67 -23.08 71.47
CA GLY A 2 -22.37 -22.02 70.73
C GLY A 2 -21.57 -21.11 69.77
N ASN A 3 -21.48 -21.58 68.52
CA ASN A 3 -21.65 -20.88 67.25
C ASN A 3 -20.74 -19.75 66.71
N ARG A 4 -20.12 -20.16 65.59
CA ARG A 4 -19.63 -19.45 64.39
C ARG A 4 -20.61 -18.40 63.82
N ILE A 5 -20.06 -17.28 63.33
CA ILE A 5 -20.46 -16.64 62.06
C ILE A 5 -19.18 -16.21 61.31
N ALA A 6 -19.19 -16.47 60.01
CA ALA A 6 -18.07 -16.48 59.08
C ALA A 6 -17.59 -15.07 58.67
N TYR A 7 -16.26 -14.89 58.60
CA TYR A 7 -15.65 -13.91 57.71
C TYR A 7 -15.05 -14.67 56.52
N ILE A 8 -15.71 -14.58 55.38
CA ILE A 8 -15.18 -15.06 54.10
C ILE A 8 -14.11 -14.04 53.68
N SER A 9 -12.83 -14.40 53.82
CA SER A 9 -11.74 -13.68 53.18
C SER A 9 -11.70 -14.10 51.70
N ILE A 10 -12.27 -13.27 50.84
CA ILE A 10 -12.11 -13.42 49.38
C ILE A 10 -10.68 -12.98 49.04
N SER A 11 -9.79 -13.96 48.89
CA SER A 11 -8.50 -13.73 48.23
C SER A 11 -8.78 -13.38 46.77
N LEU A 12 -8.79 -12.08 46.46
CA LEU A 12 -8.73 -11.57 45.09
C LEU A 12 -7.36 -11.93 44.51
N THR A 13 -7.23 -13.13 43.96
CA THR A 13 -6.15 -13.44 43.02
C THR A 13 -6.39 -12.58 41.79
N ARG A 14 -5.76 -11.40 41.78
CA ARG A 14 -5.79 -10.47 40.65
C ARG A 14 -5.14 -11.17 39.47
N ARG A 15 -5.95 -11.80 38.63
CA ARG A 15 -5.54 -12.29 37.31
C ARG A 15 -4.91 -11.11 36.58
N PRO A 16 -3.67 -11.20 36.05
CA PRO A 16 -3.15 -10.14 35.21
C PRO A 16 -4.12 -9.94 34.04
N PRO A 17 -4.38 -8.70 33.59
CA PRO A 17 -5.13 -8.50 32.36
C PRO A 17 -4.41 -9.31 31.29
N VAL A 18 -5.12 -10.25 30.66
CA VAL A 18 -4.68 -10.85 29.40
C VAL A 18 -4.40 -9.65 28.53
N ALA A 19 -3.12 -9.42 28.20
CA ALA A 19 -2.76 -8.45 27.18
C ALA A 19 -3.62 -8.84 25.99
N THR A 20 -4.62 -8.00 25.68
CA THR A 20 -5.38 -8.12 24.45
C THR A 20 -4.34 -7.97 23.36
N ASP A 21 -3.87 -9.10 22.86
CA ASP A 21 -3.06 -9.24 21.66
C ASP A 21 -3.94 -8.65 20.57
N SER A 22 -3.86 -7.33 20.45
CA SER A 22 -4.58 -6.58 19.45
C SER A 22 -4.00 -7.12 18.16
N PRO A 23 -4.78 -7.80 17.30
CA PRO A 23 -4.22 -8.50 16.15
C PRO A 23 -3.38 -7.48 15.39
N GLN A 24 -2.06 -7.72 15.37
CA GLN A 24 -1.14 -6.83 14.69
C GLN A 24 -1.65 -6.71 13.25
N PRO A 25 -1.97 -5.50 12.76
CA PRO A 25 -2.67 -5.36 11.49
C PRO A 25 -1.85 -6.04 10.39
N ASP A 26 -2.48 -6.98 9.69
CA ASP A 26 -1.85 -7.77 8.64
C ASP A 26 -1.14 -6.82 7.65
N PRO A 27 0.22 -6.88 7.57
CA PRO A 27 0.98 -6.00 6.70
C PRO A 27 0.55 -6.05 5.23
N ALA A 28 0.07 -7.22 4.76
CA ALA A 28 -0.44 -7.37 3.41
C ALA A 28 -1.78 -6.64 3.25
N VAL A 29 -2.70 -6.78 4.21
CA VAL A 29 -3.98 -6.03 4.19
C VAL A 29 -3.71 -4.53 4.19
N ARG A 30 -2.80 -4.04 5.05
CA ARG A 30 -2.43 -2.62 5.09
C ARG A 30 -1.86 -2.13 3.75
N ALA A 31 -0.87 -2.84 3.19
CA ALA A 31 -0.26 -2.46 1.92
C ALA A 31 -1.26 -2.49 0.76
N LEU A 32 -2.22 -3.42 0.78
CA LEU A 32 -3.29 -3.46 -0.21
C LEU A 32 -4.26 -2.27 -0.06
N SER A 33 -4.65 -1.92 1.18
CA SER A 33 -5.47 -0.74 1.44
C SER A 33 -4.79 0.55 0.99
N GLU A 34 -3.50 0.71 1.28
CA GLU A 34 -2.70 1.86 0.81
C GLU A 34 -2.66 1.92 -0.72
N LEU A 35 -2.47 0.77 -1.39
CA LEU A 35 -2.52 0.71 -2.85
C LEU A 35 -3.88 1.15 -3.39
N LEU A 36 -4.99 0.73 -2.78
CA LEU A 36 -6.33 1.16 -3.19
C LEU A 36 -6.49 2.69 -3.07
N THR A 37 -6.07 3.28 -1.96
CA THR A 37 -6.10 4.75 -1.80
C THR A 37 -5.26 5.48 -2.84
N VAL A 38 -4.08 4.94 -3.17
CA VAL A 38 -3.22 5.52 -4.21
C VAL A 38 -3.87 5.38 -5.59
N LEU A 39 -4.51 4.25 -5.89
CA LEU A 39 -5.23 4.06 -7.15
C LEU A 39 -6.37 5.06 -7.30
N ASP A 40 -7.17 5.31 -6.26
CA ASP A 40 -8.25 6.30 -6.28
C ASP A 40 -7.73 7.72 -6.53
N THR A 41 -6.61 8.07 -5.88
CA THR A 41 -5.92 9.34 -6.11
C THR A 41 -5.43 9.46 -7.56
N CYS A 42 -4.78 8.41 -8.07
CA CYS A 42 -4.27 8.37 -9.44
C CYS A 42 -5.40 8.48 -10.48
N MET A 43 -6.55 7.82 -10.25
CA MET A 43 -7.71 7.94 -11.14
C MET A 43 -8.25 9.37 -11.19
N THR A 44 -8.27 10.05 -10.04
CA THR A 44 -8.67 11.46 -9.96
C THR A 44 -7.68 12.35 -10.72
N GLU A 45 -6.38 12.16 -10.50
CA GLU A 45 -5.33 12.92 -11.19
C GLU A 45 -5.33 12.72 -12.71
N LEU A 46 -5.46 11.47 -13.16
CA LEU A 46 -5.51 11.13 -14.59
C LEU A 46 -6.77 11.65 -15.27
N SER A 47 -7.91 11.71 -14.56
CA SER A 47 -9.13 12.33 -15.09
C SER A 47 -8.91 13.83 -15.32
N GLY A 48 -8.24 14.51 -14.38
CA GLY A 48 -7.85 15.91 -14.55
C GLY A 48 -6.84 16.11 -15.69
N ALA A 49 -5.85 15.22 -15.81
CA ALA A 49 -4.86 15.25 -16.89
C ALA A 49 -5.54 15.09 -18.26
N ARG A 50 -6.52 14.18 -18.36
CA ARG A 50 -7.32 13.98 -19.56
C ARG A 50 -8.05 15.25 -19.98
N ALA A 51 -8.78 15.88 -19.06
CA ALA A 51 -9.54 17.10 -19.37
C ALA A 51 -8.61 18.24 -19.84
N ARG A 52 -7.40 18.34 -19.25
CA ARG A 52 -6.38 19.30 -19.72
C ARG A 52 -5.84 18.94 -21.11
N ALA A 53 -5.52 17.68 -21.36
CA ALA A 53 -5.06 17.22 -22.67
C ALA A 53 -6.09 17.50 -23.78
N GLU A 54 -7.38 17.32 -23.49
CA GLU A 54 -8.48 17.66 -24.41
C GLU A 54 -8.51 19.17 -24.73
N LYS A 55 -8.25 20.04 -23.74
CA LYS A 55 -8.10 21.48 -23.99
C LYS A 55 -6.88 21.80 -24.86
N LEU A 56 -5.72 21.19 -24.59
CA LEU A 56 -4.52 21.42 -25.40
C LEU A 56 -4.74 21.00 -26.86
N LEU A 57 -5.46 19.89 -27.07
CA LEU A 57 -5.85 19.43 -28.40
C LEU A 57 -6.76 20.43 -29.10
N SER A 58 -7.78 20.94 -28.42
CA SER A 58 -8.67 21.97 -28.96
C SER A 58 -7.92 23.25 -29.34
N GLU A 59 -6.98 23.73 -28.51
CA GLU A 59 -6.15 24.90 -28.84
C GLU A 59 -5.23 24.64 -30.06
N ARG A 60 -4.77 23.39 -30.22
CA ARG A 60 -3.97 23.01 -31.38
C ARG A 60 -4.80 23.02 -32.66
N GLU A 61 -6.05 22.57 -32.61
CA GLU A 61 -6.97 22.56 -33.75
C GLU A 61 -7.29 23.96 -34.26
N THR A 62 -7.20 25.00 -33.41
CA THR A 62 -7.31 26.41 -33.85
C THR A 62 -6.04 26.93 -34.54
N GLY A 63 -5.03 26.08 -34.74
CA GLY A 63 -3.77 26.44 -35.41
C GLY A 63 -2.69 27.04 -34.50
N ARG A 64 -2.88 27.09 -33.17
CA ARG A 64 -1.87 27.63 -32.26
C ARG A 64 -0.60 26.77 -32.24
N ALA A 65 0.55 27.43 -32.04
CA ALA A 65 1.84 26.76 -31.90
C ALA A 65 1.95 26.05 -30.55
N TRP A 66 2.62 24.90 -30.51
CA TRP A 66 2.77 24.12 -29.28
C TRP A 66 3.46 24.88 -28.14
N LEU A 67 4.45 25.73 -28.48
CA LEU A 67 5.14 26.55 -27.49
C LEU A 67 4.16 27.47 -26.75
N ASP A 68 3.26 28.13 -27.49
CA ASP A 68 2.27 29.04 -26.91
C ASP A 68 1.21 28.29 -26.10
N ILE A 69 0.79 27.11 -26.59
CA ILE A 69 -0.19 26.26 -25.92
C ILE A 69 0.36 25.77 -24.57
N VAL A 70 1.56 25.17 -24.57
CA VAL A 70 2.19 24.62 -23.35
C VAL A 70 2.59 25.73 -22.37
N THR A 71 3.04 26.89 -22.88
CA THR A 71 3.37 28.03 -22.00
C THR A 71 2.12 28.61 -21.32
N ALA A 72 0.95 28.56 -21.99
CA ALA A 72 -0.32 28.99 -21.43
C ALA A 72 -1.02 27.91 -20.57
N GLU A 73 -0.49 26.69 -20.53
CA GLU A 73 -1.06 25.60 -19.75
C GLU A 73 -1.00 25.90 -18.25
N SER A 74 -2.14 25.73 -17.57
CA SER A 74 -2.21 25.85 -16.12
C SER A 74 -1.48 24.70 -15.44
N ARG A 75 -0.65 25.02 -14.44
CA ARG A 75 0.08 24.02 -13.65
C ARG A 75 -0.86 23.19 -12.77
N PRO A 76 -0.52 21.92 -12.47
CA PRO A 76 0.61 21.16 -13.02
C PRO A 76 0.37 20.77 -14.49
N LEU A 77 1.44 20.75 -15.28
CA LEU A 77 1.35 20.32 -16.68
C LEU A 77 0.88 18.86 -16.76
N VAL A 78 0.22 18.48 -17.85
CA VAL A 78 -0.17 17.08 -18.12
C VAL A 78 1.02 16.13 -17.94
N VAL A 79 2.21 16.51 -18.44
CA VAL A 79 3.44 15.71 -18.31
C VAL A 79 3.93 15.55 -16.87
N GLU A 80 3.76 16.57 -16.04
CA GLU A 80 4.13 16.55 -14.62
C GLU A 80 3.20 15.62 -13.85
N GLN A 81 1.91 15.67 -14.16
CA GLN A 81 0.93 14.78 -13.54
C GLN A 81 1.12 13.32 -13.93
N ILE A 82 1.39 13.03 -15.22
CA ILE A 82 1.69 11.65 -15.63
C ILE A 82 2.91 11.14 -14.88
N SER A 83 3.95 11.97 -14.73
CA SER A 83 5.16 11.62 -13.98
C SER A 83 4.87 11.35 -12.50
N SER A 84 4.03 12.19 -11.88
CA SER A 84 3.59 12.02 -10.49
C SER A 84 2.83 10.71 -10.28
N VAL A 85 1.84 10.43 -11.14
CA VAL A 85 1.05 9.19 -11.10
C VAL A 85 1.93 7.96 -11.26
N MET A 86 2.86 7.96 -12.23
CA MET A 86 3.79 6.85 -12.41
C MET A 86 4.66 6.61 -11.17
N ALA A 87 5.16 7.67 -10.53
CA ALA A 87 5.96 7.56 -9.32
C ALA A 87 5.14 7.00 -8.14
N ALA A 88 3.91 7.48 -7.96
CA ALA A 88 3.00 7.00 -6.92
C ALA A 88 2.66 5.50 -7.10
N LEU A 89 2.29 5.10 -8.32
CA LEU A 89 2.00 3.70 -8.64
C LEU A 89 3.21 2.79 -8.50
N ALA A 90 4.40 3.25 -8.91
CA ALA A 90 5.63 2.48 -8.76
C ALA A 90 5.95 2.21 -7.27
N SER A 91 5.77 3.23 -6.43
CA SER A 91 5.98 3.12 -4.98
C SER A 91 4.97 2.17 -4.33
N ALA A 92 3.67 2.45 -4.46
CA ALA A 92 2.60 1.67 -3.84
C ALA A 92 2.56 0.22 -4.35
N GLY A 93 2.69 0.03 -5.67
CA GLY A 93 2.77 -1.31 -6.25
C GLY A 93 4.04 -2.06 -5.85
N GLY A 94 5.13 -1.35 -5.58
CA GLY A 94 6.35 -1.93 -5.00
C GLY A 94 6.12 -2.48 -3.59
N ALA A 95 5.48 -1.68 -2.73
CA ALA A 95 5.13 -2.08 -1.37
C ALA A 95 4.19 -3.29 -1.36
N TRP A 96 3.11 -3.26 -2.15
CA TRP A 96 2.17 -4.37 -2.24
C TRP A 96 2.83 -5.67 -2.70
N ARG A 97 3.65 -5.63 -3.77
CA ARG A 97 4.35 -6.83 -4.26
C ARG A 97 5.24 -7.47 -3.20
N ARG A 98 5.89 -6.68 -2.34
CA ARG A 98 6.68 -7.22 -1.22
C ARG A 98 5.76 -7.93 -0.24
N GLU A 99 4.80 -7.22 0.33
CA GLU A 99 3.96 -7.79 1.40
C GLU A 99 3.13 -8.98 0.92
N GLN A 100 2.65 -8.97 -0.32
CA GLN A 100 1.96 -10.13 -0.92
C GLN A 100 2.90 -11.33 -1.08
N ALA A 101 4.14 -11.14 -1.54
CA ALA A 101 5.11 -12.23 -1.63
C ALA A 101 5.45 -12.80 -0.24
N HIS A 102 5.47 -11.95 0.79
CA HIS A 102 5.67 -12.37 2.18
C HIS A 102 4.51 -13.19 2.73
N ALA A 103 3.28 -12.70 2.55
CA ALA A 103 2.08 -13.43 2.97
C ALA A 103 2.03 -14.83 2.35
N LEU A 104 2.26 -14.92 1.03
CA LEU A 104 2.29 -16.21 0.32
C LEU A 104 3.42 -17.14 0.81
N ALA A 105 4.61 -16.59 1.09
CA ALA A 105 5.70 -17.39 1.63
C ALA A 105 5.40 -17.89 3.06
N ALA A 106 4.74 -17.08 3.89
CA ALA A 106 4.29 -17.47 5.23
C ALA A 106 3.21 -18.57 5.16
N GLU A 107 2.39 -18.57 4.12
CA GLU A 107 1.46 -19.65 3.76
C GLU A 107 2.16 -20.88 3.13
N GLN A 108 3.50 -20.95 3.17
CA GLN A 108 4.32 -22.04 2.64
C GLN A 108 4.24 -22.22 1.12
N VAL A 109 3.77 -21.21 0.37
CA VAL A 109 3.83 -21.22 -1.10
C VAL A 109 5.28 -21.09 -1.56
N SER A 110 5.74 -22.03 -2.39
CA SER A 110 7.13 -22.05 -2.85
C SER A 110 7.49 -20.81 -3.69
N ILE A 111 8.74 -20.36 -3.59
CA ILE A 111 9.29 -19.24 -4.37
C ILE A 111 9.05 -19.41 -5.88
N ASN A 112 9.20 -20.63 -6.40
CA ASN A 112 8.98 -20.92 -7.82
C ASN A 112 7.53 -20.70 -8.22
N ARG A 113 6.58 -21.09 -7.36
CA ARG A 113 5.16 -20.88 -7.62
C ARG A 113 4.79 -19.40 -7.54
N ILE A 114 5.30 -18.67 -6.56
CA ILE A 114 5.11 -17.20 -6.46
C ILE A 114 5.67 -16.51 -7.69
N ALA A 115 6.89 -16.86 -8.12
CA ALA A 115 7.53 -16.29 -9.30
C ALA A 115 6.68 -16.50 -10.57
N ALA A 116 6.16 -17.72 -10.76
CA ALA A 116 5.25 -18.03 -11.86
C ALA A 116 3.94 -17.23 -11.79
N MET A 117 3.31 -17.11 -10.61
CA MET A 117 2.08 -16.32 -10.43
C MET A 117 2.29 -14.83 -10.72
N PHE A 118 3.43 -14.29 -10.32
CA PHE A 118 3.75 -12.87 -10.49
C PHE A 118 4.31 -12.55 -11.89
N GLY A 119 4.57 -13.57 -12.73
CA GLY A 119 5.21 -13.39 -14.03
C GLY A 119 6.63 -12.84 -13.93
N VAL A 120 7.35 -13.16 -12.86
CA VAL A 120 8.73 -12.69 -12.61
C VAL A 120 9.70 -13.84 -12.37
N THR A 121 10.99 -13.55 -12.38
CA THR A 121 12.01 -14.58 -12.10
C THR A 121 12.05 -14.97 -10.62
N ARG A 122 12.53 -16.19 -10.35
CA ARG A 122 12.79 -16.68 -8.97
C ARG A 122 13.71 -15.73 -8.20
N GLN A 123 14.71 -15.16 -8.87
CA GLN A 123 15.67 -14.23 -8.26
C GLN A 123 14.97 -12.97 -7.76
N ARG A 124 13.99 -12.46 -8.49
CA ARG A 124 13.21 -11.29 -8.09
C ARG A 124 12.41 -11.55 -6.81
N ILE A 125 11.71 -12.70 -6.72
CA ILE A 125 11.00 -13.07 -5.49
C ILE A 125 11.98 -13.28 -4.31
N SER A 126 13.10 -13.95 -4.56
CA SER A 126 14.13 -14.16 -3.52
C SER A 126 14.73 -12.85 -3.01
N ALA A 127 14.81 -11.81 -3.85
CA ALA A 127 15.26 -10.48 -3.44
C ALA A 127 14.24 -9.80 -2.53
N LEU A 128 12.95 -9.80 -2.90
CA LEU A 128 11.86 -9.25 -2.07
C LEU A 128 11.86 -9.90 -0.68
N LEU A 129 11.98 -11.24 -0.64
CA LEU A 129 11.95 -11.98 0.62
C LEU A 129 13.11 -11.64 1.56
N ARG A 130 14.32 -11.42 1.00
CA ARG A 130 15.51 -11.04 1.79
C ARG A 130 15.47 -9.60 2.28
N GLU A 131 14.92 -8.67 1.50
CA GLU A 131 14.84 -7.25 1.87
C GLU A 131 14.06 -7.05 3.17
N ARG A 132 12.90 -7.71 3.30
CA ARG A 132 12.09 -7.66 4.52
C ARG A 132 12.72 -8.35 5.71
N ALA A 133 13.45 -9.46 5.48
CA ALA A 133 14.19 -10.12 6.55
C ALA A 133 15.26 -9.20 7.13
N ARG A 134 15.92 -8.39 6.29
CA ARG A 134 16.85 -7.34 6.75
C ARG A 134 16.12 -6.22 7.50
N ALA A 135 14.98 -5.76 6.98
CA ALA A 135 14.18 -4.73 7.63
C ALA A 135 13.59 -5.16 8.99
N ALA A 136 13.47 -6.46 9.26
CA ALA A 136 13.03 -6.99 10.54
C ALA A 136 14.17 -7.20 11.55
N ALA A 137 15.43 -7.15 11.10
CA ALA A 137 16.61 -7.45 11.91
C ALA A 137 17.40 -6.19 12.35
N GLY A 138 17.03 -5.02 11.86
CA GLY A 138 17.57 -3.71 12.25
C GLY A 138 16.51 -2.83 12.88
#